data_AF-X5Y3H8-F1
#
_entry.id   AF-X5Y3H8-F1
#
_cell.length_a   1.000
_cell.length_b   1.000
_cell.length_c   1.000
_cell.angle_alpha   90.00
_cell.angle_beta   90.00
_cell.angle_gamma   90.00
#
_symmetry.space_group_name_H-M   'P 1'
#
loop_
_entity.id
_entity.type
_entity.pdbx_description
1 polymer ?
#
loop_
_entity_poly.entity_id
_entity_poly.type
_entity_poly.pdbx_seq_one_letter_code
_entity_poly.pdbx_strand_id
1 'polypeptide(L)'
;MDSIEILRKLISFPTVSRDSNLELIGYIGELLDAHGIPFKLIQDEDRRKANLIATVGPTRRAGIMLSGHTDVVPVDGQNWSVPPFEMTERTDAFTVVVLPT
;
A
#
# COMPACT_ATOMS: atom_id res chain seq x y z
N MET A 1 -2.60 -11.23 -12.37
CA MET A 1 -1.95 -9.93 -12.13
C MET A 1 -0.53 -10.22 -11.69
N ASP A 2 0.45 -9.60 -12.32
CA ASP A 2 1.85 -9.74 -11.89
C ASP A 2 2.20 -8.75 -10.77
N SER A 3 3.43 -8.85 -10.22
CA SER A 3 3.86 -7.98 -9.12
C SER A 3 4.01 -6.51 -9.53
N ILE A 4 4.27 -6.23 -10.80
CA ILE A 4 4.44 -4.86 -11.32
C ILE A 4 3.09 -4.18 -11.46
N GLU A 5 2.08 -4.89 -11.95
CA GLU A 5 0.70 -4.42 -11.99
C GLU A 5 0.16 -4.14 -10.58
N ILE A 6 0.45 -5.01 -9.60
CA ILE A 6 0.07 -4.79 -8.20
C ILE A 6 0.76 -3.53 -7.66
N LEU A 7 2.08 -3.37 -7.86
CA LEU A 7 2.82 -2.20 -7.41
C LEU A 7 2.28 -0.91 -8.04
N ARG A 8 2.00 -0.92 -9.35
CA ARG A 8 1.39 0.19 -10.08
C ARG A 8 0.08 0.63 -9.43
N LYS A 9 -0.77 -0.34 -9.09
CA LYS A 9 -2.06 -0.08 -8.45
C LYS A 9 -1.88 0.47 -7.03
N LEU A 10 -0.95 -0.09 -6.25
CA LEU A 10 -0.66 0.40 -4.90
C LEU A 10 -0.15 1.85 -4.91
N ILE A 11 0.75 2.22 -5.83
CA ILE A 11 1.26 3.59 -5.98
C ILE A 11 0.13 4.59 -6.33
N SER A 12 -0.91 4.14 -7.03
CA SER A 12 -2.02 5.01 -7.46
C SER A 12 -2.93 5.51 -6.34
N PHE A 13 -2.83 4.94 -5.13
CA PHE A 13 -3.60 5.40 -3.99
C PHE A 13 -2.83 6.50 -3.25
N PRO A 14 -3.35 7.74 -3.17
CA PRO A 14 -2.69 8.84 -2.48
C PRO A 14 -2.89 8.76 -0.96
N THR A 15 -2.33 7.74 -0.33
CA THR A 15 -2.42 7.48 1.11
C THR A 15 -1.49 8.40 1.91
N VAL A 16 -1.52 9.70 1.62
CA VAL A 16 -0.78 10.70 2.41
C VAL A 16 -1.22 10.58 3.87
N SER A 17 -0.28 10.63 4.80
CA SER A 17 -0.48 10.29 6.21
C SER A 17 -1.53 11.14 6.95
N ARG A 18 -1.98 12.26 6.40
CA ARG A 18 -3.12 13.06 6.93
C ARG A 18 -4.49 12.63 6.37
N ASP A 19 -4.50 11.82 5.32
CA ASP A 19 -5.66 11.39 4.56
C ASP A 19 -6.03 9.93 4.89
N SER A 20 -7.15 9.47 4.31
CA SER A 20 -7.64 8.10 4.51
C SER A 20 -6.81 7.10 3.70
N ASN A 21 -6.58 5.89 4.26
CA ASN A 21 -5.97 4.78 3.52
C ASN A 21 -6.98 3.69 3.11
N LEU A 22 -8.28 3.92 3.31
CA LEU A 22 -9.29 2.87 3.21
C LEU A 22 -9.45 2.31 1.79
N GLU A 23 -9.25 3.13 0.76
CA GLU A 23 -9.32 2.64 -0.63
C GLU A 23 -8.21 1.64 -0.93
N LEU A 24 -6.98 1.94 -0.50
CA LEU A 24 -5.84 1.01 -0.61
C LEU A 24 -6.11 -0.26 0.20
N ILE A 25 -6.58 -0.12 1.44
CA ILE A 25 -6.87 -1.27 2.31
C ILE A 25 -7.99 -2.14 1.72
N GLY A 26 -9.02 -1.52 1.13
CA GLY A 26 -10.09 -2.22 0.43
C GLY A 26 -9.56 -3.04 -0.75
N TYR A 27 -8.69 -2.44 -1.57
CA TYR A 27 -8.04 -3.13 -2.68
C TYR A 27 -7.20 -4.34 -2.22
N ILE A 28 -6.41 -4.19 -1.14
CA ILE A 28 -5.66 -5.32 -0.57
C ILE A 28 -6.62 -6.40 -0.05
N GLY A 29 -7.71 -6.00 0.59
CA GLY A 29 -8.75 -6.92 1.05
C GLY A 29 -9.35 -7.74 -0.09
N GLU A 30 -9.76 -7.09 -1.18
CA GLU A 30 -10.28 -7.74 -2.38
C GLU A 30 -9.27 -8.71 -3.00
N LEU A 31 -7.99 -8.33 -3.05
CA LEU A 31 -6.91 -9.18 -3.56
C LEU A 31 -6.73 -10.44 -2.69
N LEU A 32 -6.78 -10.29 -1.36
CA LEU A 32 -6.69 -11.42 -0.44
C LEU A 32 -7.91 -12.34 -0.51
N ASP A 33 -9.11 -11.77 -0.58
CA ASP A 33 -10.37 -12.51 -0.72
C ASP A 33 -10.40 -13.31 -2.03
N ALA A 34 -9.94 -12.73 -3.14
CA ALA A 34 -9.82 -13.41 -4.43
C ALA A 34 -8.91 -14.66 -4.37
N HIS A 35 -8.00 -14.71 -3.40
CA HIS A 35 -7.11 -15.85 -3.14
C HIS A 35 -7.53 -16.71 -1.94
N GLY A 36 -8.69 -16.45 -1.34
CA GLY A 36 -9.21 -17.20 -0.19
C GLY A 36 -8.36 -17.03 1.07
N ILE A 37 -7.64 -15.92 1.20
CA ILE A 37 -6.79 -15.62 2.36
C ILE A 37 -7.62 -14.80 3.36
N PRO A 38 -7.90 -15.33 4.56
CA PRO A 38 -8.66 -14.60 5.56
C PRO A 38 -7.83 -13.44 6.12
N PHE A 39 -8.47 -12.28 6.28
CA PHE A 39 -7.88 -11.11 6.91
C PHE A 39 -8.85 -10.43 7.89
N LYS A 40 -8.30 -9.53 8.69
CA LYS A 40 -9.03 -8.67 9.63
C LYS A 40 -8.64 -7.22 9.39
N LEU A 41 -9.63 -6.34 9.47
CA LEU A 41 -9.42 -4.90 9.49
C LEU A 41 -9.46 -4.40 10.93
N ILE A 42 -8.52 -3.53 11.27
CA ILE A 42 -8.47 -2.82 12.55
C ILE A 42 -8.54 -1.34 12.22
N GLN A 43 -9.70 -0.73 12.46
CA GLN A 43 -9.93 0.68 12.15
C GLN A 43 -9.49 1.59 13.30
N ASP A 44 -9.12 2.82 12.98
CA ASP A 44 -8.96 3.89 13.96
C ASP A 44 -10.32 4.37 14.52
N GLU A 45 -10.28 5.22 15.53
CA GLU A 45 -11.47 5.72 16.23
C GLU A 45 -12.42 6.46 15.28
N ASP A 46 -11.86 7.30 14.40
CA ASP A 46 -12.61 8.08 13.42
C ASP A 46 -13.00 7.27 12.17
N ARG A 47 -12.61 5.99 12.11
CA ARG A 47 -12.83 5.05 10.99
C ARG A 47 -12.40 5.61 9.64
N ARG A 48 -11.37 6.45 9.64
CA ARG A 48 -10.76 7.05 8.45
C ARG A 48 -9.54 6.27 8.00
N LYS A 49 -8.97 5.41 8.85
CA LYS A 49 -7.84 4.55 8.51
C LYS A 49 -8.06 3.14 9.03
N ALA A 50 -7.36 2.20 8.43
CA ALA A 50 -7.33 0.83 8.88
C ALA A 50 -5.95 0.20 8.72
N ASN A 51 -5.61 -0.67 9.66
CA ASN A 51 -4.60 -1.71 9.47
C ASN A 51 -5.28 -2.98 8.98
N LEU A 52 -4.56 -3.79 8.20
CA LEU A 52 -5.00 -5.09 7.73
C LEU A 52 -4.05 -6.16 8.26
N ILE A 53 -4.60 -7.22 8.84
CA ILE A 53 -3.83 -8.39 9.28
C ILE A 53 -4.34 -9.62 8.55
N ALA A 54 -3.46 -10.28 7.81
CA ALA A 54 -3.72 -11.56 7.14
C ALA A 54 -2.82 -12.65 7.72
N THR A 55 -3.27 -13.89 7.70
CA THR A 55 -2.46 -15.03 8.15
C THR A 55 -2.58 -16.17 7.13
N VAL A 56 -1.45 -16.64 6.65
CA VAL A 56 -1.35 -17.77 5.73
C VAL A 56 -0.61 -18.91 6.43
N GLY A 57 -1.16 -20.13 6.32
CA GLY A 57 -0.55 -21.34 6.86
C GLY A 57 -1.20 -21.86 8.15
N PRO A 58 -0.57 -22.86 8.80
CA PRO A 58 -1.16 -23.57 9.93
C PRO A 58 -1.40 -22.67 11.15
N THR A 59 -2.60 -22.76 11.73
CA THR A 59 -2.88 -22.14 13.03
C THR A 59 -2.14 -22.84 14.16
N ARG A 60 -1.81 -22.10 15.25
CA ARG A 60 -1.18 -22.63 16.48
C ARG A 60 0.24 -23.18 16.29
N ARG A 61 0.98 -22.65 15.32
CA ARG A 61 2.43 -22.82 15.20
C ARG A 61 3.09 -21.45 15.25
N ALA A 62 4.33 -21.40 15.73
CA ALA A 62 5.14 -20.19 15.61
C ALA A 62 5.31 -19.85 14.13
N GLY A 63 5.20 -18.56 13.81
CA GLY A 63 5.30 -18.04 12.45
C GLY A 63 6.21 -16.82 12.40
N ILE A 64 6.29 -16.23 11.21
CA ILE A 64 6.99 -14.97 10.97
C ILE A 64 5.91 -13.90 10.73
N MET A 65 6.06 -12.75 11.37
CA MET A 65 5.21 -11.58 11.09
C MET A 65 5.97 -10.62 10.20
N LEU A 66 5.42 -10.37 9.01
CA LEU A 66 5.85 -9.28 8.14
C LEU A 66 4.99 -8.06 8.45
N SER A 67 5.64 -6.95 8.77
CA SER A 67 4.96 -5.69 9.11
C SER A 67 5.48 -4.59 8.18
N GLY A 68 4.56 -3.78 7.68
CA GLY A 68 4.82 -2.61 6.86
C GLY A 68 3.74 -1.56 7.08
N HIS A 69 3.88 -0.42 6.42
CA HIS A 69 2.91 0.66 6.49
C HIS A 69 2.46 1.05 5.07
N THR A 70 1.26 1.62 4.97
CA THR A 70 0.63 1.95 3.68
C THR A 70 0.57 3.45 3.42
N ASP A 71 0.92 4.27 4.41
CA ASP A 71 0.90 5.71 4.34
C ASP A 71 2.22 6.30 3.81
N VAL A 72 2.12 7.44 3.16
CA VAL A 72 3.26 8.20 2.64
C VAL A 72 3.27 9.64 3.16
N VAL A 73 4.36 10.36 2.93
CA VAL A 73 4.47 11.77 3.31
C VAL A 73 3.75 12.67 2.31
N PRO A 74 3.36 13.91 2.70
CA PRO A 74 2.84 14.92 1.77
C PRO A 74 3.76 15.15 0.57
N VAL A 75 3.16 15.53 -0.56
CA VAL A 75 3.89 15.84 -1.81
C VAL A 75 3.91 17.33 -2.13
N ASP A 76 3.10 18.13 -1.43
CA ASP A 76 2.96 19.57 -1.67
C ASP A 76 4.29 20.29 -1.49
N GLY A 77 4.59 21.21 -2.41
CA GLY A 77 5.81 22.03 -2.36
C GLY A 77 7.11 21.29 -2.70
N GLN A 78 7.06 20.02 -3.13
CA GLN A 78 8.22 19.26 -3.56
C GLN A 78 8.40 19.31 -5.08
N ASN A 79 9.66 19.25 -5.55
CA ASN A 79 10.02 19.32 -6.96
C ASN A 79 10.00 17.92 -7.62
N TRP A 80 8.82 17.42 -7.91
CA TRP A 80 8.63 16.13 -8.57
C TRP A 80 8.90 16.22 -10.07
N SER A 81 9.75 15.32 -10.59
CA SER A 81 10.02 15.20 -12.03
C SER A 81 9.01 14.33 -12.78
N VAL A 82 8.20 13.58 -12.05
CA VAL A 82 7.15 12.66 -12.52
C VAL A 82 5.97 12.71 -11.55
N PRO A 83 4.75 12.33 -11.95
CA PRO A 83 3.61 12.35 -11.03
C PRO A 83 3.84 11.44 -9.81
N PRO A 84 3.61 11.91 -8.57
CA PRO A 84 3.97 11.17 -7.35
C PRO A 84 3.12 9.92 -7.08
N PHE A 85 1.90 9.88 -7.64
CA PHE A 85 0.96 8.77 -7.49
C PHE A 85 0.73 8.02 -8.81
N GLU A 86 1.69 8.08 -9.74
CA GLU A 86 1.69 7.26 -10.95
C GLU A 86 3.04 6.55 -11.10
N MET A 87 3.01 5.23 -11.25
CA MET A 87 4.26 4.47 -11.40
C MET A 87 4.92 4.80 -12.74
N THR A 88 6.11 5.40 -12.66
CA THR A 88 6.98 5.63 -13.81
C THR A 88 8.06 4.55 -13.87
N GLU A 89 8.13 3.83 -14.98
CA GLU A 89 9.15 2.83 -15.24
C GLU A 89 10.33 3.45 -15.98
N ARG A 90 11.55 3.17 -15.52
CA ARG A 90 12.79 3.46 -16.26
C ARG A 90 13.56 2.16 -16.44
N THR A 91 14.46 2.14 -17.41
CA THR A 91 15.09 0.93 -17.99
C THR A 91 15.56 -0.11 -16.97
N ASP A 92 16.00 0.31 -15.77
CA ASP A 92 16.53 -0.57 -14.73
C ASP A 92 15.87 -0.36 -13.33
N ALA A 93 14.83 0.48 -13.22
CA ALA A 93 14.22 0.82 -11.93
C ALA A 93 12.75 1.28 -12.04
N PHE A 94 11.93 0.85 -11.09
CA PHE A 94 10.68 1.52 -10.76
C PHE A 94 11.03 2.71 -9.86
N THR A 95 10.79 3.93 -10.30
CA THR A 95 11.25 5.10 -9.55
C THR A 95 10.12 6.09 -9.30
N VAL A 96 9.89 6.38 -8.02
CA VAL A 96 9.16 7.54 -7.53
C VAL A 96 10.24 8.57 -7.15
N VAL A 97 10.66 9.39 -8.12
CA VAL A 97 11.81 10.29 -7.98
C VAL A 97 11.41 11.61 -7.34
N VAL A 98 11.80 11.81 -6.09
CA VAL A 98 12.01 13.16 -5.53
C VAL A 98 13.37 13.63 -6.02
N LEU A 99 13.42 14.69 -6.83
CA LEU A 99 14.71 15.31 -7.15
C LEU A 99 15.15 16.14 -5.92
N PRO A 100 16.34 15.91 -5.35
CA PRO A 100 16.94 16.91 -4.50
C PRO A 100 17.25 18.13 -5.37
N THR A 101 16.89 19.32 -4.88
CA THR A 101 17.47 20.57 -5.39
C THR A 101 18.98 20.56 -5.21
#